data_AF-A0A8T4NK35-F1
#
_entry.id   AF-A0A8T4NK35-F1
#
_cell.length_a   1.000
_cell.length_b   1.000
_cell.length_c   1.000
_cell.angle_alpha   90.00
_cell.angle_beta   90.00
_cell.angle_gamma   90.00
#
_symmetry.space_group_name_H-M   'P 1'
#
loop_
_entity.id
_entity.type
_entity.pdbx_description
1 polymer ?
#
loop_
_entity_poly.entity_id
_entity_poly.type
_entity_poly.pdbx_seq_one_letter_code
_entity_poly.pdbx_strand_id
1 'polypeptide(L)'
;MKTFNLKEYIPIDYPGWVLGNEARSGVNINGLGVLTQKELELWNYSAHYQDQRKDPGHGEISTLLGIRLLDYLPGIREIVVPSIIFHDTGWYGNDPEEWKKLVELNKGNLKVLDSEELRRPHQNRGIMVAGRGFKQIGYPSEEYHFEIADIIGDHDTRKLPTTDSGIIMRIADLLWRVTYPHAQIYMADWSPENIFKRVKETCIEGEKTHLGEVGLRIGRLEFANTMFFKFGKETERVLLPEYKEELERIVQF
;
A
#
# COMPACT_ATOMS: atom_id res chain seq x y z
N MET A 1 -21.95 8.08 -15.03
CA MET A 1 -21.27 8.37 -13.75
C MET A 1 -22.25 8.11 -12.63
N LYS A 2 -21.99 7.14 -11.75
CA LYS A 2 -22.76 7.00 -10.50
C LYS A 2 -22.37 8.19 -9.62
N THR A 3 -23.31 9.09 -9.35
CA THR A 3 -23.12 10.18 -8.40
C THR A 3 -23.03 9.58 -7.00
N PHE A 4 -21.83 9.53 -6.44
CA PHE A 4 -21.64 9.09 -5.06
C PHE A 4 -22.31 10.07 -4.09
N ASN A 5 -23.08 9.54 -3.14
CA ASN A 5 -23.77 10.31 -2.12
C ASN A 5 -22.85 10.43 -0.90
N LEU A 6 -22.39 11.64 -0.58
CA LEU A 6 -21.54 11.94 0.58
C LEU A 6 -22.13 11.50 1.93
N LYS A 7 -23.42 11.11 1.98
CA LYS A 7 -24.08 10.57 3.18
C LYS A 7 -23.72 9.12 3.50
N GLU A 8 -23.05 8.39 2.60
CA GLU A 8 -22.69 6.97 2.78
C GLU A 8 -21.22 6.75 3.20
N TYR A 9 -20.48 7.83 3.50
CA TYR A 9 -19.08 7.81 3.93
C TYR A 9 -18.89 7.31 5.37
N ILE A 10 -18.03 6.30 5.58
CA ILE A 10 -17.49 5.90 6.90
C ILE A 10 -15.96 6.11 6.91
N PRO A 11 -15.40 6.96 7.80
CA PRO A 11 -13.97 7.17 7.90
C PRO A 11 -13.21 5.93 8.37
N ILE A 12 -11.95 5.81 7.96
CA ILE A 12 -11.04 4.80 8.52
C ILE A 12 -10.54 5.36 9.86
N ASP A 13 -11.00 4.79 10.96
CA ASP A 13 -10.46 5.07 12.29
C ASP A 13 -9.12 4.32 12.44
N TYR A 14 -8.05 4.88 11.87
CA TYR A 14 -6.73 4.27 11.97
C TYR A 14 -6.27 4.02 13.41
N PRO A 15 -6.57 4.89 14.41
CA PRO A 15 -6.36 4.58 15.83
C PRO A 15 -7.15 3.37 16.35
N GLY A 16 -8.36 3.15 15.83
CA GLY A 16 -9.20 1.98 16.10
C GLY A 16 -8.90 0.77 15.20
N TRP A 17 -8.02 0.90 14.21
CA TRP A 17 -7.66 -0.17 13.28
C TRP A 17 -6.88 -1.25 14.04
N VAL A 18 -7.40 -2.47 14.02
CA VAL A 18 -6.78 -3.60 14.70
C VAL A 18 -5.48 -3.93 13.99
N LEU A 19 -4.36 -3.89 14.71
CA LEU A 19 -3.03 -4.26 14.23
C LEU A 19 -2.59 -5.61 14.83
N GLY A 20 -1.47 -6.14 14.32
CA GLY A 20 -0.91 -7.42 14.73
C GLY A 20 -1.56 -8.62 14.04
N ASN A 21 -1.58 -9.77 14.71
CA ASN A 21 -2.03 -11.04 14.13
C ASN A 21 -3.47 -11.00 13.63
N GLU A 22 -4.33 -10.22 14.26
CA GLU A 22 -5.75 -10.10 13.88
C GLU A 22 -5.91 -9.34 12.55
N ALA A 23 -5.07 -8.35 12.27
CA ALA A 23 -5.04 -7.66 10.96
C ALA A 23 -4.78 -8.63 9.80
N ARG A 24 -3.97 -9.68 10.02
CA ARG A 24 -3.68 -10.73 9.02
C ARG A 24 -4.94 -11.47 8.58
N SER A 25 -5.89 -11.62 9.50
CA SER A 25 -7.17 -12.28 9.23
C SER A 25 -8.15 -11.41 8.45
N GLY A 26 -7.81 -10.15 8.15
CA GLY A 26 -8.72 -9.22 7.48
C GLY A 26 -9.78 -8.63 8.38
N VAL A 27 -9.59 -8.66 9.70
CA VAL A 27 -10.63 -8.26 10.67
C VAL A 27 -11.20 -6.86 10.37
N ASN A 28 -10.36 -5.93 9.90
CA ASN A 28 -10.76 -4.57 9.62
C ASN A 28 -11.47 -4.49 8.27
N ILE A 29 -10.86 -5.00 7.19
CA ILE A 29 -11.45 -4.91 5.85
C ILE A 29 -12.75 -5.71 5.74
N ASN A 30 -12.85 -6.83 6.46
CA ASN A 30 -14.06 -7.64 6.56
C ASN A 30 -15.15 -6.89 7.33
N GLY A 31 -14.79 -6.22 8.42
CA GLY A 31 -15.71 -5.41 9.23
C GLY A 31 -16.32 -4.23 8.47
N LEU A 32 -15.61 -3.70 7.47
CA LEU A 32 -16.11 -2.63 6.60
C LEU A 32 -17.12 -3.10 5.54
N GLY A 33 -17.19 -4.40 5.25
CA GLY A 33 -18.10 -4.95 4.25
C GLY A 33 -17.85 -4.46 2.81
N VAL A 34 -16.63 -4.02 2.50
CA VAL A 34 -16.27 -3.45 1.19
C VAL A 34 -15.84 -4.51 0.16
N LEU A 35 -15.58 -5.74 0.60
CA LEU A 35 -15.24 -6.88 -0.25
C LEU A 35 -16.50 -7.61 -0.68
N THR A 36 -16.55 -8.00 -1.95
CA THR A 36 -17.49 -9.01 -2.42
C THR A 36 -17.19 -10.37 -1.78
N GLN A 37 -18.13 -11.30 -1.84
CA GLN A 37 -17.93 -12.66 -1.33
C GLN A 37 -16.71 -13.35 -1.95
N LYS A 38 -16.45 -13.14 -3.25
CA LYS A 38 -15.30 -13.72 -3.94
C LYS A 38 -13.97 -13.07 -3.58
N GLU A 39 -13.96 -11.76 -3.36
CA GLU A 39 -12.77 -11.07 -2.85
C GLU A 39 -12.47 -11.47 -1.40
N LEU A 40 -13.51 -11.72 -0.59
CA LEU A 40 -13.35 -12.26 0.77
C LEU A 40 -12.78 -13.68 0.76
N GLU A 41 -13.22 -14.54 -0.16
CA GLU A 41 -12.62 -15.86 -0.38
C GLU A 41 -11.12 -15.76 -0.72
N LEU A 42 -10.74 -14.81 -1.60
CA LEU A 42 -9.32 -14.54 -1.90
C LEU A 42 -8.57 -14.03 -0.69
N TRP A 43 -9.16 -13.11 0.08
CA TRP A 43 -8.54 -12.59 1.28
C TRP A 43 -8.24 -13.71 2.27
N ASN A 44 -9.23 -14.56 2.56
CA ASN A 44 -9.10 -15.70 3.46
C ASN A 44 -8.04 -16.69 2.98
N TYR A 45 -7.94 -16.93 1.67
CA TYR A 45 -6.87 -17.74 1.10
C TYR A 45 -5.49 -17.09 1.30
N SER A 46 -5.40 -15.77 1.19
CA SER A 46 -4.16 -15.02 1.29
C SER A 46 -3.66 -14.81 2.72
N ALA A 47 -4.54 -14.96 3.73
CA ALA A 47 -4.33 -14.47 5.09
C ALA A 47 -3.02 -14.92 5.76
N HIS A 48 -2.62 -16.19 5.56
CA HIS A 48 -1.37 -16.71 6.13
C HIS A 48 -0.11 -16.25 5.40
N TYR A 49 -0.25 -15.64 4.22
CA TYR A 49 0.82 -15.01 3.45
C TYR A 49 0.90 -13.49 3.66
N GLN A 50 -0.04 -12.89 4.41
CA GLN A 50 0.01 -11.46 4.73
C GLN A 50 0.97 -11.17 5.89
N ASP A 51 1.41 -9.91 6.02
CA ASP A 51 2.21 -9.42 7.16
C ASP A 51 3.51 -10.22 7.42
N GLN A 52 4.18 -10.62 6.34
CA GLN A 52 5.42 -11.39 6.41
C GLN A 52 6.64 -10.51 6.72
N ARG A 53 6.48 -9.18 6.72
CA ARG A 53 7.53 -8.20 7.08
C ARG A 53 7.27 -7.53 8.42
N LYS A 54 6.35 -8.06 9.25
CA LYS A 54 5.90 -7.43 10.50
C LYS A 54 5.42 -5.99 10.26
N ASP A 55 4.58 -5.85 9.23
CA ASP A 55 3.85 -4.69 8.76
C ASP A 55 2.33 -4.89 8.81
N PRO A 56 1.75 -5.20 9.99
CA PRO A 56 0.33 -5.52 10.10
C PRO A 56 -0.54 -4.39 9.57
N GLY A 57 -1.61 -4.77 8.86
CA GLY A 57 -2.56 -3.85 8.24
C GLY A 57 -2.17 -3.39 6.83
N HIS A 58 -0.95 -3.68 6.34
CA HIS A 58 -0.52 -3.34 4.97
C HIS A 58 -1.51 -3.79 3.90
N GLY A 59 -1.74 -5.10 3.79
CA GLY A 59 -2.65 -5.65 2.78
C GLY A 59 -4.08 -5.08 2.88
N GLU A 60 -4.61 -4.92 4.11
CA GLU A 60 -6.00 -4.51 4.32
C GLU A 60 -6.19 -3.05 3.90
N ILE A 61 -5.28 -2.18 4.34
CA ILE A 61 -5.35 -0.76 4.07
C ILE A 61 -5.09 -0.50 2.59
N SER A 62 -4.09 -1.14 1.99
CA SER A 62 -3.84 -1.04 0.55
C SER A 62 -5.04 -1.49 -0.27
N THR A 63 -5.70 -2.59 0.12
CA THR A 63 -6.88 -3.09 -0.61
C THR A 63 -8.04 -2.11 -0.50
N LEU A 64 -8.29 -1.56 0.69
CA LEU A 64 -9.32 -0.54 0.90
C LEU A 64 -9.05 0.73 0.07
N LEU A 65 -7.79 1.18 0.02
CA LEU A 65 -7.38 2.33 -0.79
C LEU A 65 -7.59 2.06 -2.28
N GLY A 66 -7.19 0.88 -2.78
CA GLY A 66 -7.42 0.46 -4.16
C GLY A 66 -8.90 0.45 -4.54
N ILE A 67 -9.76 -0.06 -3.67
CA ILE A 67 -11.21 -0.06 -3.87
C ILE A 67 -11.75 1.36 -4.03
N ARG A 68 -11.33 2.28 -3.18
CA ARG A 68 -11.77 3.69 -3.24
C ARG A 68 -11.21 4.43 -4.45
N LEU A 69 -10.02 4.05 -4.95
CA LEU A 69 -9.42 4.67 -6.14
C LEU A 69 -10.18 4.34 -7.43
N LEU A 70 -10.88 3.20 -7.49
CA LEU A 70 -11.72 2.82 -8.62
C LEU A 70 -12.88 3.80 -8.88
N ASP A 71 -13.25 4.63 -7.90
CA ASP A 71 -14.25 5.68 -8.08
C ASP A 71 -13.71 6.90 -8.86
N TYR A 72 -12.38 7.03 -8.97
CA TYR A 72 -11.71 8.22 -9.53
C TYR A 72 -10.81 7.90 -10.74
N LEU A 73 -10.31 6.67 -10.83
CA LEU A 73 -9.38 6.25 -11.86
C LEU A 73 -10.01 5.15 -12.74
N PRO A 74 -9.67 5.11 -14.05
CA PRO A 74 -10.00 3.95 -14.85
C PRO A 74 -9.29 2.73 -14.25
N GLY A 75 -9.98 1.61 -14.16
CA GLY A 75 -9.44 0.37 -13.64
C GLY A 75 -10.53 -0.68 -13.49
N ILE A 76 -10.13 -1.94 -13.55
CA ILE A 76 -11.06 -3.07 -13.44
C ILE A 76 -10.95 -3.61 -12.03
N ARG A 77 -12.04 -3.59 -11.26
CA ARG A 77 -12.06 -4.06 -9.87
C ARG A 77 -11.53 -5.49 -9.73
N GLU A 78 -11.94 -6.37 -10.64
CA GLU A 78 -11.51 -7.78 -10.70
C GLU A 78 -10.02 -7.96 -11.01
N ILE A 79 -9.32 -6.90 -11.39
CA ILE A 79 -7.86 -6.87 -11.55
C ILE A 79 -7.23 -6.19 -10.35
N VAL A 80 -7.70 -4.99 -10.01
CA VAL A 80 -7.14 -4.15 -8.93
C VAL A 80 -7.17 -4.86 -7.58
N VAL A 81 -8.32 -5.36 -7.16
CA VAL A 81 -8.48 -5.93 -5.80
C VAL A 81 -7.62 -7.19 -5.65
N PRO A 82 -7.67 -8.18 -6.57
CA PRO A 82 -6.79 -9.33 -6.49
C PRO A 82 -5.31 -8.97 -6.57
N SER A 83 -4.93 -8.02 -7.43
CA SER A 83 -3.52 -7.60 -7.52
C SER A 83 -3.01 -7.05 -6.20
N ILE A 84 -3.79 -6.23 -5.50
CA ILE A 84 -3.39 -5.66 -4.21
C ILE A 84 -3.38 -6.73 -3.11
N ILE A 85 -4.37 -7.63 -3.06
CA ILE A 85 -4.39 -8.70 -2.06
C ILE A 85 -3.10 -9.55 -2.14
N PHE A 86 -2.59 -9.80 -3.35
CA PHE A 86 -1.49 -10.74 -3.54
C PHE A 86 -0.09 -10.11 -3.73
N HIS A 87 0.05 -8.81 -4.00
CA HIS A 87 1.35 -8.21 -4.41
C HIS A 87 2.52 -8.56 -3.47
N ASP A 88 2.32 -8.45 -2.15
CA ASP A 88 3.35 -8.69 -1.13
C ASP A 88 3.27 -10.08 -0.46
N THR A 89 2.34 -10.95 -0.88
CA THR A 89 2.21 -12.31 -0.30
C THR A 89 3.45 -13.19 -0.53
N GLY A 90 4.25 -12.83 -1.54
CA GLY A 90 5.47 -13.54 -1.86
C GLY A 90 6.63 -13.28 -0.90
N TRP A 91 6.50 -12.39 0.09
CA TRP A 91 7.48 -12.30 1.18
C TRP A 91 7.45 -13.53 2.10
N TYR A 92 6.42 -14.39 2.00
CA TYR A 92 6.32 -15.62 2.78
C TYR A 92 7.55 -16.51 2.62
N GLY A 93 8.12 -16.90 3.77
CA GLY A 93 9.34 -17.71 3.85
C GLY A 93 10.64 -16.91 3.91
N ASN A 94 10.60 -15.58 3.85
CA ASN A 94 11.76 -14.74 4.13
C ASN A 94 11.87 -14.43 5.64
N ASP A 95 13.08 -14.07 6.10
CA ASP A 95 13.23 -13.48 7.42
C ASP A 95 12.65 -12.06 7.42
N PRO A 96 11.60 -11.76 8.21
CA PRO A 96 11.04 -10.41 8.33
C PRO A 96 12.08 -9.38 8.76
N GLU A 97 13.10 -9.80 9.53
CA GLU A 97 14.14 -8.89 10.03
C GLU A 97 15.20 -8.57 8.97
N GLU A 98 15.39 -9.40 7.94
CA GLU A 98 16.35 -9.09 6.87
C GLU A 98 15.92 -7.86 6.10
N TRP A 99 14.62 -7.73 5.78
CA TRP A 99 14.09 -6.54 5.13
C TRP A 99 14.22 -5.31 6.03
N LYS A 100 13.86 -5.41 7.31
CA LYS A 100 14.00 -4.30 8.26
C LYS A 100 15.45 -3.87 8.43
N LYS A 101 16.38 -4.82 8.60
CA LYS A 101 17.82 -4.55 8.70
C LYS A 101 18.38 -3.91 7.43
N LEU A 102 17.95 -4.33 6.25
CA LEU A 102 18.36 -3.72 4.99
C LEU A 102 17.90 -2.25 4.91
N VAL A 103 16.67 -1.97 5.33
CA VAL A 103 16.11 -0.62 5.40
C VAL A 103 16.85 0.25 6.44
N GLU A 104 17.20 -0.31 7.60
CA GLU A 104 17.87 0.39 8.71
C GLU A 104 19.37 0.62 8.50
N LEU A 105 20.13 -0.41 8.09
CA LEU A 105 21.59 -0.37 7.96
C LEU A 105 22.05 0.56 6.85
N ASN A 106 21.25 0.72 5.80
CA ASN A 106 21.65 1.47 4.62
C ASN A 106 21.46 3.00 4.76
N LYS A 107 20.85 3.52 5.83
CA LYS A 107 20.67 4.98 6.08
C LYS A 107 20.37 5.83 4.82
N GLY A 108 19.59 5.31 3.86
CA GLY A 108 19.30 5.98 2.59
C GLY A 108 20.16 5.62 1.38
N ASN A 109 20.95 4.53 1.40
CA ASN A 109 21.64 4.05 0.19
C ASN A 109 20.69 3.26 -0.72
N LEU A 110 19.99 4.00 -1.59
CA LEU A 110 18.93 3.50 -2.47
C LEU A 110 19.39 2.38 -3.43
N LYS A 111 20.65 2.39 -3.88
CA LYS A 111 21.18 1.36 -4.80
C LYS A 111 21.17 -0.06 -4.26
N VAL A 112 21.27 -0.23 -2.94
CA VAL A 112 21.24 -1.56 -2.31
C VAL A 112 19.80 -2.04 -2.13
N LEU A 113 18.87 -1.12 -1.88
CA LEU A 113 17.45 -1.41 -1.68
C LEU A 113 16.68 -1.56 -2.99
N ASP A 114 17.16 -0.97 -4.10
CA ASP A 114 16.58 -1.05 -5.45
C ASP A 114 17.14 -2.21 -6.28
N SER A 115 17.84 -3.16 -5.65
CA SER A 115 18.34 -4.32 -6.38
C SER A 115 17.20 -5.25 -6.76
N GLU A 116 17.03 -5.43 -8.07
CA GLU A 116 16.06 -6.35 -8.64
C GLU A 116 16.25 -7.78 -8.10
N GLU A 117 17.49 -8.16 -7.78
CA GLU A 117 17.83 -9.47 -7.19
C GLU A 117 17.15 -9.71 -5.83
N LEU A 118 16.92 -8.67 -5.02
CA LEU A 118 16.24 -8.79 -3.73
C LEU A 118 14.72 -8.76 -3.84
N ARG A 119 14.16 -8.07 -4.86
CA ARG A 119 12.71 -7.87 -5.03
C ARG A 119 12.06 -8.92 -5.96
N ARG A 120 12.73 -9.35 -7.01
CA ARG A 120 12.16 -10.32 -7.96
C ARG A 120 11.69 -11.64 -7.32
N PRO A 121 12.36 -12.19 -6.29
CA PRO A 121 11.88 -13.40 -5.61
C PRO A 121 10.50 -13.27 -4.93
N HIS A 122 10.17 -12.12 -4.31
CA HIS A 122 8.83 -11.96 -3.70
C HIS A 122 7.77 -11.77 -4.77
N GLN A 123 8.06 -11.00 -5.82
CA GLN A 123 7.12 -10.78 -6.93
C GLN A 123 6.73 -12.11 -7.62
N ASN A 124 7.72 -12.95 -7.94
CA ASN A 124 7.47 -14.27 -8.56
C ASN A 124 6.65 -15.20 -7.65
N ARG A 125 6.95 -15.23 -6.35
CA ARG A 125 6.17 -16.01 -5.39
C ARG A 125 4.75 -15.47 -5.23
N GLY A 126 4.57 -14.15 -5.26
CA GLY A 126 3.26 -13.50 -5.24
C GLY A 126 2.38 -13.97 -6.40
N ILE A 127 2.93 -14.04 -7.63
CA ILE A 127 2.21 -14.61 -8.79
C ILE A 127 1.80 -16.06 -8.53
N MET A 128 2.73 -16.89 -8.01
CA MET A 128 2.44 -18.30 -7.74
C MET A 128 1.31 -18.47 -6.72
N VAL A 129 1.32 -17.66 -5.65
CA VAL A 129 0.28 -17.68 -4.61
C VAL A 129 -1.05 -17.22 -5.19
N ALA A 130 -1.07 -16.10 -5.94
CA ALA A 130 -2.25 -15.58 -6.61
C ALA A 130 -2.89 -16.62 -7.54
N GLY A 131 -2.11 -17.24 -8.43
CA GLY A 131 -2.61 -18.23 -9.38
C GLY A 131 -3.21 -19.47 -8.71
N ARG A 132 -2.64 -19.92 -7.57
CA ARG A 132 -3.22 -21.01 -6.77
C ARG A 132 -4.55 -20.58 -6.13
N GLY A 133 -4.62 -19.37 -5.59
CA GLY A 133 -5.85 -18.79 -5.05
C GLY A 133 -6.94 -18.70 -6.12
N PHE A 134 -6.62 -18.14 -7.29
CA PHE A 134 -7.57 -17.95 -8.39
C PHE A 134 -8.13 -19.28 -8.89
N LYS A 135 -7.26 -20.28 -9.05
CA LYS A 135 -7.67 -21.63 -9.43
C LYS A 135 -8.60 -22.27 -8.40
N GLN A 136 -8.32 -22.09 -7.12
CA GLN A 136 -9.13 -22.68 -6.05
C GLN A 136 -10.51 -22.02 -5.92
N ILE A 137 -10.57 -20.70 -6.11
CA ILE A 137 -11.76 -19.90 -5.82
C ILE A 137 -12.62 -19.69 -7.07
N GLY A 138 -12.03 -19.81 -8.27
CA GLY A 138 -12.66 -19.50 -9.55
C GLY A 138 -12.89 -18.00 -9.72
N TYR A 139 -12.04 -17.16 -9.13
CA TYR A 139 -12.09 -15.71 -9.23
C TYR A 139 -10.68 -15.12 -9.13
N PRO A 140 -10.35 -14.07 -9.92
CA PRO A 140 -11.17 -13.43 -10.94
C PRO A 140 -11.29 -14.28 -12.22
N SER A 141 -12.04 -13.77 -13.20
CA SER A 141 -12.14 -14.40 -14.55
C SER A 141 -10.75 -14.69 -15.11
N GLU A 142 -10.59 -15.82 -15.82
CA GLU A 142 -9.29 -16.26 -16.38
C GLU A 142 -8.66 -15.21 -17.31
N GLU A 143 -9.50 -14.42 -18.00
CA GLU A 143 -9.05 -13.35 -18.88
C GLU A 143 -8.24 -12.25 -18.15
N TYR A 144 -8.43 -12.11 -16.83
CA TYR A 144 -7.74 -11.14 -16.00
C TYR A 144 -6.44 -11.66 -15.38
N HIS A 145 -6.19 -12.97 -15.42
CA HIS A 145 -5.06 -13.58 -14.72
C HIS A 145 -3.71 -13.07 -15.20
N PHE A 146 -3.55 -12.86 -16.51
CA PHE A 146 -2.29 -12.35 -17.07
C PHE A 146 -1.98 -10.92 -16.65
N GLU A 147 -2.98 -10.03 -16.67
CA GLU A 147 -2.77 -8.64 -16.23
C GLU A 147 -2.43 -8.60 -14.74
N ILE A 148 -3.11 -9.39 -13.91
CA ILE A 148 -2.80 -9.48 -12.47
C ILE A 148 -1.39 -10.02 -12.23
N ALA A 149 -0.98 -11.05 -12.98
CA ALA A 149 0.37 -11.59 -12.88
C ALA A 149 1.43 -10.56 -13.31
N ASP A 150 1.18 -9.76 -14.36
CA ASP A 150 2.07 -8.67 -14.80
C ASP A 150 2.18 -7.58 -13.72
N ILE A 151 1.04 -7.18 -13.15
CA ILE A 151 0.99 -6.19 -12.08
C ILE A 151 1.79 -6.67 -10.87
N ILE A 152 1.55 -7.89 -10.36
CA ILE A 152 2.27 -8.46 -9.22
C ILE A 152 3.75 -8.67 -9.54
N GLY A 153 4.06 -9.19 -10.73
CA GLY A 153 5.41 -9.55 -11.15
C GLY A 153 6.39 -8.40 -11.20
N ASP A 154 5.88 -7.19 -11.36
CA ASP A 154 6.68 -6.01 -11.63
C ASP A 154 6.34 -4.80 -10.73
N HIS A 155 5.47 -5.00 -9.72
CA HIS A 155 5.03 -3.94 -8.79
C HIS A 155 6.15 -3.29 -7.97
N ASP A 156 7.39 -3.75 -8.04
CA ASP A 156 8.49 -3.30 -7.19
C ASP A 156 9.79 -3.08 -7.98
N THR A 157 9.84 -3.54 -9.23
CA THR A 157 11.02 -3.53 -10.10
C THR A 157 10.81 -2.69 -11.35
N ARG A 158 9.56 -2.56 -11.82
CA ARG A 158 9.23 -1.73 -12.98
C ARG A 158 9.04 -0.28 -12.56
N LYS A 159 9.70 0.61 -13.31
CA LYS A 159 9.66 2.07 -13.09
C LYS A 159 8.26 2.67 -13.21
N LEU A 160 7.45 2.21 -14.18
CA LEU A 160 6.09 2.71 -14.41
C LEU A 160 5.14 1.54 -14.70
N PRO A 161 3.93 1.52 -14.11
CA PRO A 161 2.89 0.55 -14.46
C PRO A 161 2.48 0.65 -15.94
N THR A 162 1.99 -0.45 -16.51
CA THR A 162 1.60 -0.56 -17.94
C THR A 162 0.10 -0.53 -18.18
N THR A 163 -0.71 -0.70 -17.12
CA THR A 163 -2.17 -0.72 -17.21
C THR A 163 -2.78 0.20 -16.17
N ASP A 164 -4.00 0.66 -16.44
CA ASP A 164 -4.81 1.47 -15.54
C ASP A 164 -5.03 0.80 -14.18
N SER A 165 -5.31 -0.52 -14.17
CA SER A 165 -5.42 -1.31 -12.93
C SER A 165 -4.08 -1.38 -12.18
N GLY A 166 -2.97 -1.53 -12.90
CA GLY A 166 -1.63 -1.51 -12.32
C GLY A 166 -1.25 -0.15 -11.73
N ILE A 167 -1.71 0.95 -12.35
CA ILE A 167 -1.60 2.30 -11.80
C ILE A 167 -2.32 2.38 -10.46
N ILE A 168 -3.56 1.92 -10.37
CA ILE A 168 -4.32 1.92 -9.10
C ILE A 168 -3.63 1.08 -8.03
N MET A 169 -3.18 -0.14 -8.35
CA MET A 169 -2.47 -1.01 -7.42
C MET A 169 -1.21 -0.32 -6.88
N ARG A 170 -0.38 0.25 -7.76
CA ARG A 170 0.83 0.98 -7.38
C ARG A 170 0.52 2.15 -6.46
N ILE A 171 -0.51 2.92 -6.78
CA ILE A 171 -0.93 4.05 -5.97
C ILE A 171 -1.37 3.58 -4.59
N ALA A 172 -2.15 2.50 -4.51
CA ALA A 172 -2.64 1.97 -3.25
C ALA A 172 -1.51 1.49 -2.32
N ASP A 173 -0.51 0.79 -2.87
CA ASP A 173 0.68 0.35 -2.13
C ASP A 173 1.53 1.55 -1.63
N LEU A 174 1.75 2.54 -2.50
CA LEU A 174 2.47 3.75 -2.11
C LEU A 174 1.76 4.47 -0.96
N LEU A 175 0.45 4.70 -1.09
CA LEU A 175 -0.38 5.41 -0.12
C LEU A 175 -0.37 4.77 1.27
N TRP A 176 -0.03 3.48 1.39
CA TRP A 176 0.13 2.87 2.71
C TRP A 176 1.26 3.51 3.53
N ARG A 177 2.31 4.03 2.87
CA ARG A 177 3.47 4.67 3.54
C ARG A 177 3.11 5.96 4.28
N VAL A 178 1.94 6.52 4.00
CA VAL A 178 1.40 7.68 4.71
C VAL A 178 0.33 7.34 5.72
N THR A 179 0.21 6.06 6.05
CA THR A 179 -0.76 5.60 7.04
C THR A 179 -0.19 5.61 8.45
N TYR A 180 -1.09 5.74 9.41
CA TYR A 180 -0.74 5.68 10.81
C TYR A 180 -0.08 4.33 11.19
N PRO A 181 -0.57 3.16 10.76
CA PRO A 181 0.11 1.88 11.00
C PRO A 181 1.54 1.85 10.48
N HIS A 182 1.80 2.30 9.23
CA HIS A 182 3.16 2.40 8.73
C HIS A 182 4.04 3.29 9.63
N ALA A 183 3.56 4.48 10.00
CA ALA A 183 4.31 5.39 10.87
C ALA A 183 4.64 4.78 12.25
N GLN A 184 3.75 3.98 12.82
CA GLN A 184 4.03 3.26 14.07
C GLN A 184 5.12 2.20 13.91
N ILE A 185 5.08 1.44 12.81
CA ILE A 185 5.93 0.27 12.61
C ILE A 185 7.33 0.66 12.16
N TYR A 186 7.40 1.57 11.18
CA TYR A 186 8.65 1.90 10.49
C TYR A 186 9.25 3.21 10.94
N MET A 187 8.54 4.01 11.75
CA MET A 187 9.00 5.35 12.07
C MET A 187 9.35 5.63 13.55
N ALA A 188 8.95 4.82 14.54
CA ALA A 188 9.21 5.04 15.98
C ALA A 188 10.72 5.00 16.37
N ASP A 189 11.28 5.80 17.29
CA ASP A 189 10.73 6.78 18.26
C ASP A 189 11.06 8.24 17.90
N TRP A 190 10.01 9.06 17.82
CA TRP A 190 9.78 10.13 16.84
C TRP A 190 10.34 11.54 17.13
N SER A 191 9.86 12.48 16.31
CA SER A 191 10.37 13.80 15.89
C SER A 191 11.28 13.65 14.68
N PRO A 192 11.07 14.41 13.58
CA PRO A 192 10.65 15.82 13.50
C PRO A 192 9.24 16.06 12.88
N GLU A 193 8.30 16.72 13.56
CA GLU A 193 8.14 16.75 15.03
C GLU A 193 6.88 15.96 15.42
N ASN A 194 7.08 14.68 15.73
CA ASN A 194 6.12 13.59 15.79
C ASN A 194 5.38 13.32 14.49
N ILE A 195 6.21 13.31 13.43
CA ILE A 195 6.03 12.83 12.05
C ILE A 195 4.77 13.36 11.43
N PHE A 196 5.00 14.48 10.74
CA PHE A 196 4.45 15.74 11.17
C PHE A 196 2.92 15.73 11.29
N LYS A 197 2.44 16.27 12.41
CA LYS A 197 2.05 15.45 13.57
C LYS A 197 0.98 14.40 13.26
N ARG A 198 1.42 13.13 13.25
CA ARG A 198 0.72 11.89 12.85
C ARG A 198 0.14 11.87 11.44
N VAL A 199 1.03 12.18 10.49
CA VAL A 199 0.84 12.19 9.02
C VAL A 199 -0.51 12.81 8.69
N LYS A 200 -0.43 14.12 8.80
CA LYS A 200 -1.16 14.97 9.74
C LYS A 200 -2.57 14.47 10.04
N GLU A 201 -2.66 13.94 11.24
CA GLU A 201 -3.73 13.18 11.91
C GLU A 201 -4.64 12.34 11.01
N THR A 202 -3.99 11.27 10.51
CA THR A 202 -4.54 10.03 9.92
C THR A 202 -4.76 10.06 8.41
N CYS A 203 -3.70 10.47 7.74
CA CYS A 203 -3.43 10.39 6.30
C CYS A 203 -3.77 11.70 5.54
N ILE A 204 -3.46 12.84 6.19
CA ILE A 204 -3.31 14.21 5.65
C ILE A 204 -4.53 15.18 5.91
N GLU A 205 -5.11 15.09 7.12
CA GLU A 205 -6.18 15.89 7.80
C GLU A 205 -7.65 15.67 7.34
N GLY A 206 -8.46 14.93 8.14
CA GLY A 206 -9.86 14.47 7.88
C GLY A 206 -10.99 15.51 8.09
N GLU A 207 -12.25 15.31 7.65
CA GLU A 207 -13.20 14.17 7.85
C GLU A 207 -13.69 13.41 6.57
N LYS A 208 -13.01 13.47 5.41
CA LYS A 208 -13.62 13.05 4.11
C LYS A 208 -12.70 12.29 3.12
N THR A 209 -11.93 11.28 3.52
CA THR A 209 -11.04 10.50 2.62
C THR A 209 -11.76 9.53 1.65
N HIS A 210 -12.74 10.02 0.91
CA HIS A 210 -13.15 9.37 -0.34
C HIS A 210 -12.35 10.05 -1.45
N LEU A 211 -11.33 9.31 -1.91
CA LEU A 211 -9.96 9.65 -2.35
C LEU A 211 -9.73 10.63 -3.53
N GLY A 212 -10.66 11.50 -3.91
CA GLY A 212 -10.45 12.46 -5.02
C GLY A 212 -9.90 13.80 -4.55
N GLU A 213 -8.85 14.43 -5.10
CA GLU A 213 -8.38 14.48 -6.50
C GLU A 213 -6.85 14.19 -6.63
N VAL A 214 -6.35 13.23 -7.42
CA VAL A 214 -6.54 11.76 -7.38
C VAL A 214 -5.57 11.16 -6.35
N GLY A 215 -6.11 10.41 -5.39
CA GLY A 215 -5.37 9.84 -4.24
C GLY A 215 -4.67 10.92 -3.44
N LEU A 216 -5.41 12.02 -3.17
CA LEU A 216 -4.96 13.43 -3.16
C LEU A 216 -3.47 13.65 -3.40
N ARG A 217 -3.19 13.68 -4.71
CA ARG A 217 -1.92 13.80 -5.43
C ARG A 217 -0.81 12.90 -4.88
N ILE A 218 -1.14 11.60 -4.80
CA ILE A 218 -0.36 10.42 -4.35
C ILE A 218 0.42 10.67 -3.06
N GLY A 219 -0.35 10.58 -1.97
CA GLY A 219 0.10 10.85 -0.60
C GLY A 219 0.49 12.30 -0.39
N ARG A 220 0.14 13.13 -1.38
CA ARG A 220 0.67 14.43 -1.80
C ARG A 220 2.09 14.52 -2.28
N LEU A 221 2.89 13.47 -2.27
CA LEU A 221 4.18 13.53 -1.59
C LEU A 221 4.22 12.09 -1.07
N GLU A 222 5.04 11.11 -1.47
CA GLU A 222 4.91 9.86 -0.69
C GLU A 222 5.55 10.11 0.70
N PHE A 223 4.77 10.60 1.67
CA PHE A 223 4.97 11.88 2.40
C PHE A 223 6.39 12.46 2.35
N ALA A 224 6.63 13.23 1.27
CA ALA A 224 7.87 13.81 0.73
C ALA A 224 9.03 12.82 0.77
N ASN A 225 8.83 11.74 0.01
CA ASN A 225 9.61 10.50 -0.09
C ASN A 225 10.09 9.94 1.25
N THR A 226 9.10 9.83 2.12
CA THR A 226 9.05 9.31 3.49
C THR A 226 10.01 10.06 4.37
N MET A 227 9.64 11.34 4.52
CA MET A 227 10.31 12.43 5.20
C MET A 227 11.80 12.49 4.88
N PHE A 228 12.03 12.63 3.57
CA PHE A 228 13.28 12.48 2.83
C PHE A 228 14.15 11.33 3.32
N PHE A 229 13.62 10.13 3.11
CA PHE A 229 14.13 8.84 3.59
C PHE A 229 14.64 8.93 5.04
N LYS A 230 13.72 9.39 5.88
CA LYS A 230 13.85 9.47 7.33
C LYS A 230 14.95 10.41 7.82
N PHE A 231 14.76 11.68 7.48
CA PHE A 231 15.32 12.87 8.13
C PHE A 231 16.76 13.26 7.83
N GLY A 232 17.21 13.02 6.60
CA GLY A 232 18.31 13.81 6.05
C GLY A 232 17.87 15.26 5.76
N LYS A 233 18.56 16.31 6.20
CA LYS A 233 19.13 16.54 7.55
C LYS A 233 18.14 17.24 8.49
N GLU A 234 16.91 17.31 8.07
CA GLU A 234 16.38 18.65 7.88
C GLU A 234 14.97 18.53 7.37
N THR A 235 14.71 17.69 6.36
CA THR A 235 13.43 17.59 5.63
C THR A 235 12.66 18.91 5.68
N GLU A 236 13.22 19.89 4.97
CA GLU A 236 13.78 21.11 5.57
C GLU A 236 12.85 21.86 6.52
N ARG A 237 13.37 21.94 7.75
CA ARG A 237 12.69 21.66 9.03
C ARG A 237 11.17 21.69 8.98
N VAL A 238 10.64 20.52 8.59
CA VAL A 238 9.24 20.08 8.74
C VAL A 238 8.34 20.45 7.57
N LEU A 239 8.88 20.22 6.36
CA LEU A 239 8.16 20.34 5.09
C LEU A 239 7.81 21.78 4.75
N LEU A 240 8.74 22.68 5.06
CA LEU A 240 8.73 24.12 4.80
C LEU A 240 7.33 24.78 4.69
N PRO A 241 6.55 24.68 5.79
CA PRO A 241 5.11 24.92 5.93
C PRO A 241 4.13 24.34 4.91
N GLU A 242 4.24 23.04 4.73
CA GLU A 242 3.30 22.16 4.02
C GLU A 242 3.51 22.15 2.51
N TYR A 243 4.69 21.68 2.07
CA TYR A 243 4.81 21.11 0.73
C TYR A 243 4.82 22.16 -0.38
N LYS A 244 5.89 22.95 -0.52
CA LYS A 244 5.93 23.88 -1.67
C LYS A 244 6.21 23.10 -2.98
N GLU A 245 5.09 22.63 -3.54
CA GLU A 245 4.85 21.53 -4.49
C GLU A 245 5.83 20.37 -4.43
N GLU A 246 5.63 19.45 -3.48
CA GLU A 246 6.38 18.18 -3.38
C GLU A 246 7.90 18.40 -3.30
N LEU A 247 8.23 19.53 -2.67
CA LEU A 247 9.47 20.31 -2.72
C LEU A 247 10.28 20.07 -3.99
N GLU A 248 9.45 20.21 -5.04
CA GLU A 248 9.53 20.30 -6.50
C GLU A 248 9.81 19.02 -7.29
N ARG A 249 9.41 17.88 -6.67
CA ARG A 249 9.32 16.50 -7.21
C ARG A 249 10.57 15.67 -7.02
N ILE A 250 11.14 15.71 -5.84
CA ILE A 250 12.44 15.09 -5.60
C ILE A 250 12.45 13.59 -5.97
N VAL A 251 13.31 13.32 -6.95
CA VAL A 251 13.77 12.04 -7.47
C VAL A 251 15.24 12.25 -7.83
N GLN A 252 16.16 11.38 -7.37
CA GLN A 252 17.23 10.84 -8.22
C GLN A 252 17.47 9.40 -7.77
N PHE A 253 17.17 8.45 -8.66
CA PHE A 253 17.21 6.99 -8.46
C PHE A 253 18.38 6.48 -7.60
#